data_AF-A0A8W7P036-F1
#
_entry.id   AF-A0A8W7P036-F1
#
_cell.length_a   1.000
_cell.length_b   1.000
_cell.length_c   1.000
_cell.angle_alpha   90.00
_cell.angle_beta   90.00
_cell.angle_gamma   90.00
#
_symmetry.space_group_name_H-M   'P 1'
#
loop_
_entity.id
_entity.type
_entity.pdbx_description
1 polymer ?
#
loop_
_entity_poly.entity_id
_entity_poly.type
_entity_poly.pdbx_seq_one_letter_code
_entity_poly.pdbx_strand_id
1 'polypeptide(L)'
;LTLQPNTTVIPTKAMVSAFTITDIETDLACPGASSFVQIQLNDLTDYPLASAGGNTPPAAIVPAKFRNYAEQVRDFRVYDDDVWIVTYPKCGTTWTQEMVWLIAHDLDYQTARDVNLNTRSHFLEIGAIADKIPVDTVTVAASMKRPRHIKSHLPMALLPRQLWTVKPRIVYVARNPKDVAVSYLHHYRMIMGYRGTKEAFLDGLLEDRVMFCPQIRHALDFWTLKEEPNVLFLTYESMKRDLRSVLPKVCTFFGKSFTDEQLDALAVHLSFDQMKSLYLKGKQREDTLSNSLLFLQKIHQQTTTKWYEVR
;
A
#
# COMPACT_ATOMS: atom_id res chain seq x y z
N LEU A 1 37.64 22.24 -48.70
CA LEU A 1 37.34 20.89 -48.16
C LEU A 1 36.95 21.04 -46.70
N THR A 2 35.69 21.40 -46.46
CA THR A 2 35.12 21.57 -45.12
C THR A 2 34.34 20.31 -44.80
N LEU A 3 34.85 19.51 -43.85
CA LEU A 3 34.20 18.30 -43.35
C LEU A 3 33.04 18.71 -42.42
N GLN A 4 31.81 18.34 -42.78
CA GLN A 4 30.69 18.37 -41.84
C GLN A 4 30.68 17.09 -40.99
N PRO A 5 30.39 17.16 -39.68
CA PRO A 5 30.22 15.96 -38.87
C PRO A 5 28.88 15.29 -39.18
N ASN A 6 28.95 14.01 -39.55
CA ASN A 6 27.80 13.11 -39.63
C ASN A 6 27.22 12.89 -38.22
N THR A 7 26.13 13.58 -37.89
CA THR A 7 25.32 13.26 -36.72
C THR A 7 24.41 12.10 -37.09
N THR A 8 24.86 10.88 -36.78
CA THR A 8 24.01 9.69 -36.86
C THR A 8 22.93 9.81 -35.78
N VAL A 9 21.72 10.22 -36.18
CA VAL A 9 20.53 10.16 -35.32
C VAL A 9 20.21 8.69 -35.09
N ILE A 10 20.56 8.17 -33.92
CA ILE A 10 20.07 6.86 -33.47
C ILE A 10 18.55 7.00 -33.29
N PRO A 11 17.72 6.17 -33.95
CA PRO A 11 16.29 6.26 -33.76
C PRO A 11 15.96 5.91 -32.31
N THR A 12 15.37 6.85 -31.57
CA THR A 12 14.70 6.56 -30.30
C THR A 12 13.61 5.53 -30.58
N LYS A 13 13.85 4.28 -30.20
CA LYS A 13 12.85 3.22 -30.21
C LYS A 13 11.66 3.76 -29.43
N ALA A 14 10.51 3.94 -30.09
CA ALA A 14 9.28 4.30 -29.40
C ALA A 14 9.08 3.29 -28.27
N MET A 15 9.16 3.74 -27.02
CA MET A 15 8.94 2.89 -25.87
C MET A 15 7.46 2.50 -25.90
N VAL A 16 7.19 1.26 -26.27
CA VAL A 16 5.85 0.68 -26.13
C VAL A 16 5.56 0.66 -24.63
N SER A 17 4.45 1.27 -24.22
CA SER A 17 3.96 1.25 -22.84
C SER A 17 3.99 -0.19 -22.30
N ALA A 18 4.53 -0.38 -21.09
CA ALA A 18 4.55 -1.69 -20.44
C ALA A 18 3.14 -2.17 -20.09
N PHE A 19 2.16 -1.25 -20.12
CA PHE A 19 0.79 -1.46 -19.71
C PHE A 19 -0.21 -1.29 -20.86
N THR A 20 -1.24 -2.14 -20.87
CA THR A 20 -2.53 -1.83 -21.51
C THR A 20 -3.42 -1.17 -20.46
N ILE A 21 -4.04 -0.04 -20.81
CA ILE A 21 -4.95 0.67 -19.89
C ILE A 21 -6.27 0.99 -20.58
N THR A 22 -7.35 0.39 -20.08
CA THR A 22 -8.70 0.49 -20.65
C THR A 22 -9.59 1.29 -19.70
N ASP A 23 -10.35 2.25 -20.22
CA ASP A 23 -11.37 2.93 -19.42
C ASP A 23 -12.48 1.95 -19.05
N ILE A 24 -12.99 2.07 -17.84
CA ILE A 24 -14.11 1.26 -17.38
C ILE A 24 -15.21 2.16 -16.84
N GLU A 25 -16.45 1.82 -17.19
CA GLU A 25 -17.60 2.38 -16.53
C GLU A 25 -17.81 1.61 -15.22
N THR A 26 -17.87 2.34 -14.10
CA THR A 26 -18.26 1.76 -12.82
C THR A 26 -19.62 2.33 -12.41
N ASP A 27 -20.53 1.43 -12.06
CA ASP A 27 -21.79 1.76 -11.40
C ASP A 27 -21.58 2.16 -9.92
N LEU A 28 -20.36 2.00 -9.40
CA LEU A 28 -20.02 2.40 -8.04
C LEU A 28 -19.95 3.93 -7.98
N ALA A 29 -20.98 4.55 -7.42
CA ALA A 29 -21.06 6.01 -7.23
C ALA A 29 -19.94 6.51 -6.28
N CYS A 30 -18.80 6.94 -6.85
CA CYS A 30 -17.58 7.33 -6.13
C CYS A 30 -17.10 8.75 -6.48
N PRO A 31 -17.69 9.83 -5.91
CA PRO A 31 -17.31 11.20 -6.24
C PRO A 31 -15.84 11.58 -5.96
N GLY A 32 -15.09 10.76 -5.22
CA GLY A 32 -13.68 10.99 -4.87
C GLY A 32 -12.66 10.52 -5.91
N ALA A 33 -13.09 9.82 -6.96
CA ALA A 33 -12.34 9.64 -8.21
C ALA A 33 -13.26 9.92 -9.38
N SER A 34 -12.84 10.80 -10.28
CA SER A 34 -13.63 11.18 -11.47
C SER A 34 -13.95 9.99 -12.39
N SER A 35 -13.06 9.02 -12.50
CA SER A 35 -13.22 7.79 -13.30
C SER A 35 -12.20 6.73 -12.89
N PHE A 36 -12.44 5.48 -13.31
CA PHE A 36 -11.56 4.34 -13.06
C PHE A 36 -11.10 3.71 -14.37
N VAL A 37 -9.97 3.00 -14.29
CA VAL A 37 -9.38 2.28 -15.41
C VAL A 37 -8.95 0.91 -14.97
N GLN A 38 -8.99 -0.03 -15.91
CA GLN A 38 -8.35 -1.31 -15.77
C GLN A 38 -6.95 -1.23 -16.38
N ILE A 39 -5.93 -1.53 -15.58
CA ILE A 39 -4.52 -1.51 -16.00
C ILE A 39 -3.93 -2.93 -15.95
N GLN A 40 -3.37 -3.37 -17.07
CA GLN A 40 -2.81 -4.70 -17.24
C GLN A 40 -1.33 -4.57 -17.62
N LEU A 41 -0.46 -5.26 -16.87
CA LEU A 41 0.95 -5.38 -17.26
C LEU A 41 1.07 -6.40 -18.40
N ASN A 42 1.69 -6.01 -19.52
CA ASN A 42 1.96 -6.89 -20.65
C ASN A 42 3.45 -7.27 -20.75
N ASP A 43 4.34 -6.40 -20.29
CA ASP A 43 5.77 -6.68 -20.22
C ASP A 43 6.10 -7.45 -18.94
N LEU A 44 6.16 -8.78 -19.07
CA LEU A 44 6.40 -9.71 -17.97
C LEU A 44 7.88 -10.05 -17.78
N THR A 45 8.81 -9.38 -18.47
CA THR A 45 10.25 -9.68 -18.44
C THR A 45 10.80 -9.71 -17.00
N ASP A 46 10.38 -8.76 -16.17
CA ASP A 46 10.81 -8.62 -14.78
C ASP A 46 9.77 -9.16 -13.77
N TYR A 47 8.64 -9.70 -14.23
CA TYR A 47 7.54 -10.11 -13.35
C TYR A 47 7.87 -11.45 -12.67
N PRO A 48 7.92 -11.52 -11.32
CA PRO A 48 8.49 -12.67 -10.61
C PRO A 48 7.69 -13.96 -10.76
N LEU A 49 6.42 -13.88 -11.19
CA LEU A 49 5.54 -15.06 -11.37
C LEU A 49 5.38 -15.48 -12.83
N ALA A 50 6.08 -14.83 -13.78
CA ALA A 50 5.95 -15.14 -15.21
C ALA A 50 6.40 -16.58 -15.56
N SER A 51 7.43 -17.09 -14.88
CA SER A 51 8.00 -18.43 -15.11
C SER A 51 7.20 -19.57 -14.47
N ALA A 52 6.23 -19.27 -13.60
CA ALA A 52 5.46 -20.25 -12.82
C ALA A 52 4.28 -20.91 -13.57
N GLY A 53 4.34 -20.96 -14.91
CA GLY A 53 3.36 -21.73 -15.72
C GLY A 53 2.13 -20.97 -16.22
N GLY A 54 2.28 -19.70 -16.63
CA GLY A 54 1.32 -19.06 -17.55
C GLY A 54 0.23 -18.17 -16.93
N ASN A 55 0.40 -17.70 -15.70
CA ASN A 55 -0.51 -16.69 -15.17
C ASN A 55 -0.08 -15.29 -15.63
N THR A 56 -0.72 -14.79 -16.68
CA THR A 56 -0.82 -13.34 -16.91
C THR A 56 -1.26 -12.70 -15.59
N PRO A 57 -0.56 -11.68 -15.07
CA PRO A 57 -1.02 -10.98 -13.87
C PRO A 57 -2.45 -10.48 -14.10
N PRO A 58 -3.34 -10.52 -13.11
CA PRO A 58 -4.66 -9.93 -13.31
C PRO A 58 -4.52 -8.44 -13.60
N ALA A 59 -5.41 -7.91 -14.41
CA ALA A 59 -5.54 -6.48 -14.53
C ALA A 59 -6.07 -5.92 -13.21
N ALA A 60 -5.64 -4.71 -12.86
CA ALA A 60 -6.03 -4.06 -11.63
C ALA A 60 -6.91 -2.85 -11.89
N ILE A 61 -7.82 -2.56 -10.95
CA ILE A 61 -8.65 -1.36 -10.99
C ILE A 61 -7.96 -0.23 -10.23
N VAL A 62 -7.75 0.91 -10.90
CA VAL A 62 -7.18 2.12 -10.29
C VAL A 62 -7.91 3.37 -10.79
N PRO A 63 -7.87 4.49 -10.07
CA PRO A 63 -8.38 5.76 -10.58
C PRO A 63 -7.67 6.15 -11.88
N ALA A 64 -8.39 6.75 -12.83
CA ALA A 64 -7.86 7.09 -14.15
C ALA A 64 -6.62 7.99 -14.10
N LYS A 65 -6.51 8.83 -13.06
CA LYS A 65 -5.32 9.65 -12.78
C LYS A 65 -4.03 8.82 -12.73
N PHE A 66 -4.08 7.56 -12.33
CA PHE A 66 -2.92 6.67 -12.27
C PHE A 66 -2.28 6.41 -13.64
N ARG A 67 -3.00 6.61 -14.75
CA ARG A 67 -2.45 6.58 -16.12
C ARG A 67 -1.18 7.42 -16.25
N ASN A 68 -1.16 8.58 -15.58
CA ASN A 68 -0.05 9.53 -15.66
C ASN A 68 1.18 9.12 -14.83
N TYR A 69 1.03 8.11 -13.97
CA TYR A 69 2.05 7.68 -13.01
C TYR A 69 2.49 6.23 -13.22
N ALA A 70 1.78 5.44 -14.04
CA ALA A 70 2.04 4.01 -14.19
C ALA A 70 3.50 3.69 -14.56
N GLU A 71 4.06 4.37 -15.57
CA GLU A 71 5.46 4.19 -15.96
C GLU A 71 6.42 4.76 -14.92
N GLN A 72 6.11 5.92 -14.32
CA GLN A 72 6.93 6.53 -13.26
C GLN A 72 7.06 5.61 -12.03
N VAL A 73 5.97 4.93 -11.65
CA VAL A 73 5.96 3.93 -10.57
C VAL A 73 6.75 2.70 -11.00
N ARG A 74 6.52 2.19 -12.23
CA ARG A 74 7.23 1.02 -12.75
C ARG A 74 8.75 1.23 -12.78
N ASP A 75 9.19 2.43 -13.14
CA ASP A 75 10.60 2.84 -13.26
C ASP A 75 11.16 3.44 -11.97
N PHE A 76 10.37 3.46 -10.89
CA PHE A 76 10.83 3.95 -9.60
C PHE A 76 12.09 3.21 -9.15
N ARG A 77 13.15 3.96 -8.90
CA ARG A 77 14.43 3.42 -8.47
C ARG A 77 14.31 2.82 -7.07
N VAL A 78 14.66 1.56 -6.94
CA VAL A 78 14.67 0.81 -5.68
C VAL A 78 16.11 0.67 -5.19
N TYR A 79 16.30 0.77 -3.87
CA TYR A 79 17.57 0.52 -3.20
C TYR A 79 17.47 -0.70 -2.28
N ASP A 80 18.61 -1.34 -2.06
CA ASP A 80 18.76 -2.54 -1.22
C ASP A 80 18.39 -2.32 0.26
N ASP A 81 18.59 -1.09 0.75
CA ASP A 81 18.22 -0.67 2.11
C ASP A 81 16.79 -0.15 2.24
N ASP A 82 15.99 -0.18 1.18
CA ASP A 82 14.57 0.17 1.26
C ASP A 82 13.78 -0.85 2.08
N VAL A 83 12.71 -0.36 2.71
CA VAL A 83 11.72 -1.16 3.41
C VAL A 83 10.35 -0.89 2.80
N TRP A 84 9.75 -1.90 2.19
CA TRP A 84 8.45 -1.82 1.53
C TRP A 84 7.38 -2.47 2.38
N ILE A 85 6.38 -1.70 2.82
CA ILE A 85 5.17 -2.21 3.46
C ILE A 85 4.07 -2.25 2.41
N VAL A 86 3.76 -3.45 1.92
CA VAL A 86 2.75 -3.66 0.87
C VAL A 86 1.56 -4.41 1.45
N THR A 87 0.36 -3.90 1.26
CA THR A 87 -0.86 -4.63 1.67
C THR A 87 -1.99 -4.31 0.72
N TYR A 88 -2.93 -5.22 0.50
CA TYR A 88 -4.27 -4.77 0.08
C TYR A 88 -4.83 -3.78 1.13
N PRO A 89 -5.64 -2.77 0.76
CA PRO A 89 -6.18 -1.84 1.73
C PRO A 89 -6.87 -2.54 2.90
N LYS A 90 -6.70 -1.99 4.10
CA LYS A 90 -7.38 -2.43 5.34
C LYS A 90 -6.90 -3.75 5.94
N CYS A 91 -5.73 -4.23 5.54
CA CYS A 91 -5.08 -5.41 6.12
C CYS A 91 -4.14 -5.11 7.30
N GLY A 92 -4.16 -3.91 7.90
CA GLY A 92 -3.29 -3.58 9.06
C GLY A 92 -2.03 -2.77 8.73
N THR A 93 -2.04 -2.04 7.62
CA THR A 93 -0.89 -1.27 7.12
C THR A 93 -0.35 -0.27 8.14
N THR A 94 -1.19 0.58 8.75
CA THR A 94 -0.76 1.58 9.74
C THR A 94 -0.07 0.95 10.95
N TRP A 95 -0.59 -0.17 11.43
CA TRP A 95 0.00 -0.93 12.54
C TRP A 95 1.38 -1.48 12.15
N THR A 96 1.47 -2.01 10.93
CA THR A 96 2.71 -2.56 10.38
C THR A 96 3.76 -1.49 10.13
N GLN A 97 3.38 -0.34 9.58
CA GLN A 97 4.28 0.80 9.34
C GLN A 97 4.93 1.25 10.66
N GLU A 98 4.16 1.40 11.72
CA GLU A 98 4.68 1.81 13.04
C GLU A 98 5.62 0.77 13.63
N MET A 99 5.20 -0.51 13.63
CA MET A 99 5.99 -1.63 14.14
C MET A 99 7.33 -1.75 13.42
N VAL A 100 7.30 -1.77 12.09
CA VAL A 100 8.49 -1.95 11.25
C VAL A 100 9.41 -0.73 11.35
N TRP A 101 8.86 0.47 11.41
CA TRP A 101 9.67 1.68 11.55
C TRP A 101 10.42 1.70 12.89
N LEU A 102 9.74 1.41 14.01
CA LEU A 102 10.36 1.35 15.34
C LEU A 102 11.44 0.26 15.41
N ILE A 103 11.17 -0.94 14.89
CA ILE A 103 12.17 -2.03 14.89
C ILE A 103 13.40 -1.65 14.05
N ALA A 104 13.21 -1.08 12.86
CA ALA A 104 14.31 -0.69 11.99
C ALA A 104 15.17 0.44 12.59
N HIS A 105 14.58 1.31 13.41
CA HIS A 105 15.21 2.48 14.02
C HIS A 105 15.46 2.31 15.53
N ASP A 106 15.79 1.08 15.96
CA ASP A 106 16.27 0.80 17.31
C ASP A 106 15.34 1.30 18.44
N LEU A 107 14.02 1.18 18.20
CA LEU A 107 12.96 1.60 19.10
C LEU A 107 13.00 3.10 19.43
N ASP A 108 13.30 3.95 18.44
CA ASP A 108 13.23 5.41 18.57
C ASP A 108 11.77 5.92 18.72
N TYR A 109 11.23 5.77 19.93
CA TYR A 109 9.89 6.23 20.29
C TYR A 109 9.75 7.75 20.26
N GLN A 110 10.85 8.49 20.42
CA GLN A 110 10.82 9.96 20.42
C GLN A 110 10.49 10.46 19.01
N THR A 111 11.26 10.04 18.01
CA THR A 111 10.99 10.40 16.62
C THR A 111 9.65 9.85 16.14
N ALA A 112 9.26 8.63 16.57
CA ALA A 112 7.95 8.07 16.22
C ALA A 112 6.77 8.92 16.73
N ARG A 113 6.94 9.56 17.89
CA ARG A 113 5.96 10.48 18.50
C ARG A 113 5.95 11.87 17.84
N ASP A 114 7.13 12.38 17.50
CA ASP A 114 7.31 13.77 17.06
C ASP A 114 7.10 13.94 15.55
N VAL A 115 7.37 12.89 14.76
CA VAL A 115 7.25 12.90 13.29
C VAL A 115 6.05 12.04 12.84
N ASN A 116 5.18 12.63 12.01
CA ASN A 116 4.00 11.97 11.47
C ASN A 116 4.37 10.68 10.70
N LEU A 117 3.56 9.63 10.88
CA LEU A 117 3.79 8.33 10.26
C LEU A 117 3.87 8.40 8.72
N ASN A 118 3.06 9.24 8.06
CA ASN A 118 3.08 9.38 6.60
C ASN A 118 4.34 10.11 6.09
N THR A 119 5.08 10.78 6.98
CA THR A 119 6.41 11.34 6.68
C THR A 119 7.51 10.30 6.90
N ARG A 120 7.38 9.48 7.95
CA ARG A 120 8.33 8.40 8.27
C ARG A 120 8.22 7.22 7.31
N SER A 121 7.01 6.89 6.87
CA SER A 121 6.67 5.80 5.95
C SER A 121 5.74 6.32 4.86
N HIS A 122 6.29 6.65 3.71
CA HIS A 122 5.62 7.43 2.67
C HIS A 122 4.68 6.56 1.82
N PHE A 123 3.49 7.07 1.51
CA PHE A 123 2.53 6.36 0.67
C PHE A 123 2.77 6.67 -0.81
N LEU A 124 3.40 5.74 -1.53
CA LEU A 124 3.96 5.98 -2.87
C LEU A 124 2.94 6.55 -3.86
N GLU A 125 1.79 5.91 -4.01
CA GLU A 125 0.83 6.20 -5.07
C GLU A 125 -0.33 7.12 -4.65
N ILE A 126 -0.33 7.68 -3.43
CA ILE A 126 -1.50 8.45 -2.95
C ILE A 126 -1.82 9.67 -3.82
N GLY A 127 -0.80 10.37 -4.31
CA GLY A 127 -0.95 11.46 -5.26
C GLY A 127 -1.50 11.00 -6.62
N ALA A 128 -1.25 9.76 -7.00
CA ALA A 128 -1.69 9.19 -8.27
C ALA A 128 -3.13 8.65 -8.23
N ILE A 129 -3.66 8.35 -7.03
CA ILE A 129 -5.00 7.76 -6.86
C ILE A 129 -6.03 8.70 -6.22
N ALA A 130 -5.61 9.82 -5.62
CA ALA A 130 -6.51 10.78 -5.00
C ALA A 130 -6.51 12.11 -5.78
N ASP A 131 -7.66 12.46 -6.37
CA ASP A 131 -7.81 13.69 -7.17
C ASP A 131 -7.55 14.95 -6.33
N LYS A 132 -7.90 14.92 -5.04
CA LYS A 132 -7.71 16.04 -4.10
C LYS A 132 -6.26 16.22 -3.61
N ILE A 133 -5.34 15.35 -4.01
CA ILE A 133 -3.92 15.45 -3.65
C ILE A 133 -3.15 15.82 -4.93
N PRO A 134 -2.83 17.12 -5.13
CA PRO A 134 -2.17 17.60 -6.35
C PRO A 134 -0.64 17.44 -6.30
N VAL A 135 -0.14 16.53 -5.46
CA VAL A 135 1.30 16.33 -5.23
C VAL A 135 1.73 15.02 -5.89
N ASP A 136 2.84 15.05 -6.63
CA ASP A 136 3.51 13.86 -7.12
C ASP A 136 4.27 13.17 -5.96
N THR A 137 3.58 12.22 -5.31
CA THR A 137 4.15 11.46 -4.20
C THR A 137 5.20 10.43 -4.63
N VAL A 138 5.26 10.08 -5.91
CA VAL A 138 6.29 9.19 -6.45
C VAL A 138 7.64 9.93 -6.48
N THR A 139 7.65 11.18 -6.96
CA THR A 139 8.84 12.04 -6.90
C THR A 139 9.24 12.36 -5.45
N VAL A 140 8.27 12.63 -4.57
CA VAL A 140 8.57 12.86 -3.14
C VAL A 140 9.27 11.64 -2.53
N ALA A 141 8.75 10.42 -2.76
CA ALA A 141 9.36 9.18 -2.29
C ALA A 141 10.79 8.97 -2.84
N ALA A 142 11.05 9.39 -4.09
CA ALA A 142 12.38 9.31 -4.69
C ALA A 142 13.40 10.24 -3.98
N SER A 143 12.94 11.35 -3.40
CA SER A 143 13.77 12.34 -2.72
C SER A 143 14.00 12.08 -1.23
N MET A 144 13.38 11.05 -0.66
CA MET A 144 13.50 10.71 0.76
C MET A 144 14.94 10.35 1.17
N LYS A 145 15.29 10.71 2.41
CA LYS A 145 16.52 10.22 3.04
C LYS A 145 16.47 8.70 3.18
N ARG A 146 17.61 8.05 2.94
CA ARG A 146 17.78 6.60 3.10
C ARG A 146 18.13 6.23 4.56
N PRO A 147 17.72 5.05 5.07
CA PRO A 147 16.88 4.05 4.40
C PRO A 147 15.41 4.51 4.27
N ARG A 148 14.77 4.21 3.14
CA ARG A 148 13.39 4.66 2.88
C ARG A 148 12.39 3.63 3.38
N HIS A 149 11.38 4.08 4.11
CA HIS A 149 10.19 3.27 4.40
C HIS A 149 9.08 3.68 3.44
N ILE A 150 8.65 2.76 2.58
CA ILE A 150 7.67 3.03 1.52
C ILE A 150 6.46 2.13 1.74
N LYS A 151 5.28 2.73 1.76
CA LYS A 151 3.98 2.04 1.80
C LYS A 151 3.40 2.00 0.40
N SER A 152 2.80 0.87 0.02
CA SER A 152 1.96 0.76 -1.16
C SER A 152 0.77 -0.19 -0.98
N HIS A 153 -0.29 0.07 -1.74
CA HIS A 153 -1.46 -0.79 -1.94
C HIS A 153 -1.53 -1.34 -3.37
N LEU A 154 -0.51 -1.09 -4.19
CA LEU A 154 -0.46 -1.59 -5.55
C LEU A 154 -0.30 -3.12 -5.56
N PRO A 155 -1.02 -3.83 -6.45
CA PRO A 155 -0.77 -5.24 -6.69
C PRO A 155 0.62 -5.43 -7.30
N MET A 156 1.15 -6.64 -7.18
CA MET A 156 2.51 -7.00 -7.61
C MET A 156 2.86 -6.53 -9.04
N ALA A 157 1.90 -6.61 -9.96
CA ALA A 157 2.09 -6.23 -11.36
C ALA A 157 2.27 -4.71 -11.59
N LEU A 158 1.85 -3.87 -10.65
CA LEU A 158 1.95 -2.41 -10.76
C LEU A 158 3.07 -1.82 -9.90
N LEU A 159 3.77 -2.64 -9.12
CA LEU A 159 4.90 -2.21 -8.31
C LEU A 159 6.17 -1.98 -9.17
N PRO A 160 7.17 -1.25 -8.63
CA PRO A 160 8.41 -1.01 -9.36
C PRO A 160 9.10 -2.30 -9.79
N ARG A 161 9.55 -2.36 -11.05
CA ARG A 161 10.19 -3.56 -11.61
C ARG A 161 11.44 -3.98 -10.83
N GLN A 162 12.16 -3.00 -10.28
CA GLN A 162 13.40 -3.24 -9.53
C GLN A 162 13.18 -3.93 -8.18
N LEU A 163 11.95 -4.03 -7.66
CA LEU A 163 11.68 -4.82 -6.45
C LEU A 163 12.10 -6.29 -6.61
N TRP A 164 11.99 -6.81 -7.84
CA TRP A 164 12.20 -8.23 -8.13
C TRP A 164 13.67 -8.56 -8.39
N THR A 165 14.46 -7.55 -8.80
CA THR A 165 15.89 -7.70 -9.09
C THR A 165 16.77 -7.24 -7.93
N VAL A 166 16.45 -6.11 -7.28
CA VAL A 166 17.20 -5.56 -6.13
C VAL A 166 16.90 -6.34 -4.85
N LYS A 167 15.69 -6.89 -4.74
CA LYS A 167 15.22 -7.65 -3.58
C LYS A 167 15.38 -6.90 -2.23
N PRO A 168 14.84 -5.68 -2.08
CA PRO A 168 14.80 -5.00 -0.78
C PRO A 168 13.89 -5.74 0.19
N ARG A 169 13.86 -5.32 1.46
CA ARG A 169 12.92 -5.90 2.44
C ARG A 169 11.49 -5.53 2.08
N ILE A 170 10.63 -6.53 1.91
CA ILE A 170 9.19 -6.39 1.69
C ILE A 170 8.44 -7.02 2.85
N VAL A 171 7.60 -6.26 3.54
CA VAL A 171 6.67 -6.75 4.56
C VAL A 171 5.27 -6.72 3.96
N TYR A 172 4.68 -7.90 3.81
CA TYR A 172 3.31 -8.06 3.34
C TYR A 172 2.38 -8.49 4.47
N VAL A 173 1.19 -7.88 4.56
CA VAL A 173 0.17 -8.28 5.54
C VAL A 173 -1.13 -8.64 4.85
N ALA A 174 -1.55 -9.89 5.01
CA ALA A 174 -2.86 -10.37 4.61
C ALA A 174 -3.86 -10.27 5.77
N ARG A 175 -5.14 -10.31 5.44
CA ARG A 175 -6.25 -10.34 6.39
C ARG A 175 -7.39 -11.15 5.80
N ASN A 176 -8.23 -11.75 6.65
CA ASN A 176 -9.45 -12.43 6.22
C ASN A 176 -10.24 -11.51 5.26
N PRO A 177 -10.53 -11.97 4.02
CA PRO A 177 -11.12 -11.12 2.99
C PRO A 177 -12.52 -10.62 3.37
N LYS A 178 -13.25 -11.36 4.22
CA LYS A 178 -14.52 -10.92 4.78
C LYS A 178 -14.29 -9.67 5.64
N ASP A 179 -13.44 -9.74 6.65
CA ASP A 179 -13.14 -8.58 7.50
C ASP A 179 -12.60 -7.37 6.72
N VAL A 180 -11.84 -7.62 5.66
CA VAL A 180 -11.40 -6.56 4.74
C VAL A 180 -12.57 -5.91 4.02
N ALA A 181 -13.53 -6.69 3.50
CA ALA A 181 -14.66 -6.15 2.73
C ALA A 181 -15.47 -5.11 3.54
N VAL A 182 -15.80 -5.43 4.80
CA VAL A 182 -16.49 -4.50 5.70
C VAL A 182 -15.63 -3.29 6.02
N SER A 183 -14.36 -3.51 6.40
CA SER A 183 -13.46 -2.41 6.75
C SER A 183 -13.18 -1.49 5.55
N TYR A 184 -13.13 -2.05 4.35
CA TYR A 184 -12.86 -1.31 3.14
C TYR A 184 -14.06 -0.52 2.69
N LEU A 185 -15.29 -1.06 2.76
CA LEU A 185 -16.50 -0.26 2.52
C LEU A 185 -16.51 1.03 3.34
N HIS A 186 -16.32 0.94 4.67
CA HIS A 186 -16.31 2.12 5.53
C HIS A 186 -15.22 3.13 5.15
N HIS A 187 -14.04 2.62 4.79
CA HIS A 187 -12.94 3.48 4.36
C HIS A 187 -13.22 4.09 2.98
N TYR A 188 -13.75 3.33 2.04
CA TYR A 188 -14.06 3.74 0.68
C TYR A 188 -15.13 4.84 0.65
N ARG A 189 -16.13 4.76 1.55
CA ARG A 189 -17.07 5.87 1.81
C ARG A 189 -16.36 7.16 2.25
N MET A 190 -15.31 7.04 3.06
CA MET A 190 -14.54 8.19 3.55
C MET A 190 -13.62 8.78 2.48
N ILE A 191 -12.84 7.93 1.79
CA ILE A 191 -11.78 8.40 0.87
C ILE A 191 -12.26 8.63 -0.57
N MET A 192 -13.21 7.81 -1.04
CA MET A 192 -13.77 7.90 -2.39
C MET A 192 -15.17 8.53 -2.41
N GLY A 193 -15.71 8.90 -1.25
CA GLY A 193 -17.05 9.48 -1.13
C GLY A 193 -18.17 8.52 -1.51
N TYR A 194 -17.93 7.20 -1.53
CA TYR A 194 -18.91 6.22 -1.98
C TYR A 194 -20.26 6.37 -1.26
N ARG A 195 -21.37 6.42 -2.02
CA ARG A 195 -22.73 6.59 -1.47
C ARG A 195 -23.67 5.43 -1.74
N GLY A 196 -23.20 4.38 -2.42
CA GLY A 196 -23.99 3.19 -2.70
C GLY A 196 -24.28 2.32 -1.47
N THR A 197 -25.08 1.27 -1.71
CA THR A 197 -25.44 0.28 -0.70
C THR A 197 -24.25 -0.58 -0.31
N LYS A 198 -24.35 -1.30 0.81
CA LYS A 198 -23.30 -2.24 1.22
C LYS A 198 -23.23 -3.38 0.21
N GLU A 199 -24.38 -3.86 -0.23
CA GLU A 199 -24.55 -4.98 -1.15
C GLU A 199 -23.85 -4.70 -2.49
N ALA A 200 -24.13 -3.54 -3.11
CA ALA A 200 -23.48 -3.15 -4.36
C ALA A 200 -21.94 -3.04 -4.23
N PHE A 201 -21.43 -2.59 -3.09
CA PHE A 201 -19.99 -2.57 -2.85
C PHE A 201 -19.40 -3.98 -2.72
N LEU A 202 -20.09 -4.89 -2.02
CA LEU A 202 -19.66 -6.27 -1.87
C LEU A 202 -19.67 -7.02 -3.20
N ASP A 203 -20.73 -6.83 -4.00
CA ASP A 203 -20.81 -7.40 -5.35
C ASP A 203 -19.67 -6.86 -6.22
N GLY A 204 -19.44 -5.54 -6.20
CA GLY A 204 -18.30 -4.93 -6.89
C GLY A 204 -16.94 -5.47 -6.42
N LEU A 205 -16.77 -5.79 -5.13
CA LEU A 205 -15.53 -6.39 -4.62
C LEU A 205 -15.35 -7.83 -5.11
N LEU A 206 -16.44 -8.62 -5.14
CA LEU A 206 -16.45 -10.02 -5.60
C LEU A 206 -16.24 -10.14 -7.12
N GLU A 207 -16.69 -9.12 -7.87
CA GLU A 207 -16.52 -8.99 -9.31
C GLU A 207 -15.21 -8.26 -9.69
N ASP A 208 -14.33 -8.00 -8.72
CA ASP A 208 -13.04 -7.34 -8.91
C ASP A 208 -13.11 -5.91 -9.51
N ARG A 209 -14.21 -5.19 -9.26
CA ARG A 209 -14.47 -3.81 -9.77
C ARG A 209 -14.11 -2.69 -8.80
N VAL A 210 -13.61 -3.01 -7.60
CA VAL A 210 -13.19 -2.01 -6.58
C VAL A 210 -11.69 -1.70 -6.75
N MET A 211 -11.28 -0.47 -6.39
CA MET A 211 -9.88 -0.05 -6.43
C MET A 211 -8.93 -1.08 -5.78
N PHE A 212 -7.84 -1.38 -6.49
CA PHE A 212 -6.81 -2.39 -6.20
C PHE A 212 -7.25 -3.86 -6.26
N CYS A 213 -8.48 -4.16 -6.68
CA CYS A 213 -8.85 -5.53 -7.02
C CYS A 213 -8.00 -6.09 -8.18
N PRO A 214 -7.83 -7.42 -8.28
CA PRO A 214 -8.50 -8.46 -7.49
C PRO A 214 -7.99 -8.67 -6.06
N GLN A 215 -8.87 -8.64 -5.07
CA GLN A 215 -8.52 -8.70 -3.65
C GLN A 215 -7.80 -10.02 -3.28
N ILE A 216 -8.38 -11.15 -3.65
CA ILE A 216 -7.85 -12.46 -3.27
C ILE A 216 -6.51 -12.70 -3.96
N ARG A 217 -6.43 -12.37 -5.26
CA ARG A 217 -5.21 -12.55 -6.03
C ARG A 217 -4.07 -11.68 -5.52
N HIS A 218 -4.37 -10.45 -5.09
CA HIS A 218 -3.40 -9.57 -4.43
C HIS A 218 -2.71 -10.26 -3.24
N ALA A 219 -3.45 -10.99 -2.39
CA ALA A 219 -2.83 -11.73 -1.28
C ALA A 219 -2.11 -13.01 -1.72
N LEU A 220 -2.69 -13.75 -2.68
CA LEU A 220 -2.10 -15.01 -3.16
C LEU A 220 -0.77 -14.78 -3.88
N ASP A 221 -0.64 -13.72 -4.67
CA ASP A 221 0.62 -13.42 -5.37
C ASP A 221 1.76 -13.21 -4.37
N PHE A 222 1.57 -12.42 -3.32
CA PHE A 222 2.59 -12.27 -2.26
C PHE A 222 2.78 -13.53 -1.41
N TRP A 223 1.74 -14.37 -1.25
CA TRP A 223 1.88 -15.65 -0.58
C TRP A 223 2.81 -16.62 -1.32
N THR A 224 2.89 -16.54 -2.66
CA THR A 224 3.85 -17.33 -3.44
C THR A 224 5.30 -16.97 -3.12
N LEU A 225 5.56 -15.71 -2.72
CA LEU A 225 6.89 -15.21 -2.38
C LEU A 225 7.23 -15.34 -0.90
N LYS A 226 6.38 -15.93 -0.06
CA LYS A 226 6.55 -15.92 1.40
C LYS A 226 7.83 -16.58 1.93
N GLU A 227 8.44 -17.45 1.13
CA GLU A 227 9.68 -18.15 1.45
C GLU A 227 10.93 -17.41 0.93
N GLU A 228 10.75 -16.33 0.16
CA GLU A 228 11.87 -15.49 -0.27
C GLU A 228 12.50 -14.78 0.94
N PRO A 229 13.84 -14.75 1.05
CA PRO A 229 14.51 -14.23 2.25
C PRO A 229 14.27 -12.73 2.48
N ASN A 230 13.92 -11.98 1.44
CA ASN A 230 13.62 -10.56 1.51
C ASN A 230 12.11 -10.27 1.67
N VAL A 231 11.26 -11.29 1.85
CA VAL A 231 9.81 -11.13 2.03
C VAL A 231 9.37 -11.65 3.39
N LEU A 232 8.76 -10.78 4.19
CA LEU A 232 8.10 -11.14 5.43
C LEU A 232 6.57 -11.13 5.24
N PHE A 233 5.97 -12.31 5.17
CA PHE A 233 4.52 -12.45 5.14
C PHE A 233 3.95 -12.58 6.56
N LEU A 234 3.00 -11.69 6.90
CA LEU A 234 2.25 -11.67 8.14
C LEU A 234 0.75 -11.74 7.88
N THR A 235 -0.02 -12.03 8.92
CA THR A 235 -1.47 -11.91 8.91
C THR A 235 -1.91 -10.96 10.01
N TYR A 236 -2.93 -10.14 9.71
CA TYR A 236 -3.57 -9.28 10.68
C TYR A 236 -4.09 -10.08 11.88
N GLU A 237 -4.59 -11.29 11.64
CA GLU A 237 -5.13 -12.18 12.65
C GLU A 237 -4.06 -12.64 13.65
N SER A 238 -2.85 -12.97 13.19
CA SER A 238 -1.75 -13.32 14.08
C SER A 238 -1.31 -12.13 14.92
N MET A 239 -1.14 -10.95 14.29
CA MET A 239 -0.81 -9.71 15.02
C MET A 239 -1.87 -9.35 16.06
N LYS A 240 -3.15 -9.50 15.72
CA LYS A 240 -4.26 -9.21 16.63
C LYS A 240 -4.38 -10.20 17.78
N ARG A 241 -4.11 -11.49 17.52
CA ARG A 241 -4.22 -12.54 18.53
C ARG A 241 -3.14 -12.40 19.60
N ASP A 242 -1.90 -12.24 19.17
CA ASP A 242 -0.76 -12.10 20.06
C ASP A 242 0.38 -11.40 19.31
N LEU A 243 0.45 -10.08 19.44
CA LEU A 243 1.49 -9.30 18.79
C LEU A 243 2.88 -9.64 19.35
N ARG A 244 2.97 -9.93 20.66
CA ARG A 244 4.25 -10.15 21.33
C ARG A 244 4.99 -11.37 20.78
N SER A 245 4.28 -12.44 20.42
CA SER A 245 4.89 -13.60 19.76
C SER A 245 5.24 -13.36 18.28
N VAL A 246 4.66 -12.35 17.63
CA VAL A 246 5.02 -11.96 16.26
C VAL A 246 6.32 -11.15 16.23
N LEU A 247 6.59 -10.31 17.25
CA LEU A 247 7.72 -9.39 17.27
C LEU A 247 9.09 -10.05 17.04
N PRO A 248 9.44 -11.21 17.64
CA PRO A 248 10.74 -11.84 17.39
C PRO A 248 10.97 -12.16 15.91
N LYS A 249 9.95 -12.67 15.20
CA LYS A 249 10.04 -12.94 13.76
C LYS A 249 10.33 -11.68 12.96
N VAL A 250 9.67 -10.57 13.31
CA VAL A 250 9.90 -9.27 12.65
C VAL A 250 11.32 -8.79 12.95
N CYS A 251 11.77 -8.85 14.20
CA CYS A 251 13.13 -8.44 14.59
C CYS A 251 14.21 -9.23 13.83
N THR A 252 14.08 -10.55 13.76
CA THR A 252 14.99 -11.41 12.98
C THR A 252 15.05 -11.00 11.50
N PHE A 253 13.91 -10.71 10.88
CA PHE A 253 13.85 -10.25 9.49
C PHE A 253 14.57 -8.91 9.26
N PHE A 254 14.58 -8.03 10.26
CA PHE A 254 15.34 -6.77 10.23
C PHE A 254 16.79 -6.91 10.73
N GLY A 255 17.22 -8.10 11.17
CA GLY A 255 18.54 -8.30 11.77
C GLY A 255 18.70 -7.53 13.09
N LYS A 256 17.61 -7.38 13.85
CA LYS A 256 17.56 -6.67 15.12
C LYS A 256 17.34 -7.65 16.27
N SER A 257 17.80 -7.28 17.46
CA SER A 257 17.57 -8.03 18.69
C SER A 257 17.32 -7.05 19.82
N PHE A 258 16.32 -7.34 20.64
CA PHE A 258 15.89 -6.51 21.76
C PHE A 258 15.65 -7.41 22.97
N THR A 259 15.69 -6.85 24.18
CA THR A 259 15.37 -7.60 25.41
C THR A 259 13.89 -7.92 25.49
N ASP A 260 13.51 -8.88 26.32
CA ASP A 260 12.10 -9.22 26.50
C ASP A 260 11.27 -8.04 27.01
N GLU A 261 11.84 -7.22 27.89
CA GLU A 261 11.19 -5.99 28.40
C GLU A 261 10.98 -4.96 27.30
N GLN A 262 11.94 -4.81 26.38
CA GLN A 262 11.80 -3.92 25.23
C GLN A 262 10.71 -4.40 24.26
N LEU A 263 10.62 -5.72 24.05
CA LEU A 263 9.58 -6.33 23.23
C LEU A 263 8.20 -6.24 23.89
N ASP A 264 8.11 -6.38 25.21
CA ASP A 264 6.87 -6.19 25.97
C ASP A 264 6.41 -4.73 25.88
N ALA A 265 7.31 -3.77 26.07
CA ALA A 265 7.03 -2.35 25.91
C ALA A 265 6.56 -2.01 24.50
N LEU A 266 7.21 -2.58 23.47
CA LEU A 266 6.82 -2.40 22.08
C LEU A 266 5.42 -2.99 21.81
N ALA A 267 5.12 -4.18 22.35
CA ALA A 267 3.80 -4.80 22.21
C ALA A 267 2.69 -3.94 22.86
N VAL A 268 2.97 -3.32 24.00
CA VAL A 268 2.06 -2.37 24.66
C VAL A 268 1.86 -1.11 23.81
N HIS A 269 2.93 -0.50 23.29
CA HIS A 269 2.85 0.68 22.41
C HIS A 269 2.02 0.41 21.15
N LEU A 270 2.22 -0.77 20.57
CA LEU A 270 1.53 -1.23 19.37
C LEU A 270 0.17 -1.87 19.64
N SER A 271 -0.32 -1.88 20.89
CA SER A 271 -1.64 -2.41 21.21
C SER A 271 -2.74 -1.66 20.45
N PHE A 272 -3.86 -2.34 20.18
CA PHE A 272 -4.94 -1.77 19.40
C PHE A 272 -5.44 -0.43 19.96
N ASP A 273 -5.58 -0.34 21.29
CA ASP A 273 -6.08 0.87 21.95
C ASP A 273 -5.10 2.04 21.83
N GLN A 274 -3.79 1.77 21.94
CA GLN A 274 -2.77 2.80 21.78
C GLN A 274 -2.66 3.25 20.33
N MET A 275 -2.62 2.32 19.37
CA MET A 275 -2.62 2.66 17.94
C MET A 275 -3.86 3.46 17.54
N LYS A 276 -5.04 3.11 18.08
CA LYS A 276 -6.29 3.86 17.88
C LYS A 276 -6.18 5.27 18.46
N SER A 277 -5.64 5.41 19.67
CA SER A 277 -5.42 6.71 20.32
C SER A 277 -4.45 7.59 19.54
N LEU A 278 -3.33 7.04 19.08
CA LEU A 278 -2.34 7.73 18.24
C LEU A 278 -2.96 8.19 16.91
N TYR A 279 -3.75 7.32 16.26
CA TYR A 279 -4.47 7.67 15.04
C TYR A 279 -5.45 8.84 15.24
N LEU A 280 -6.22 8.83 16.32
CA LEU A 280 -7.17 9.91 16.62
C LEU A 280 -6.45 11.23 16.96
N LYS A 281 -5.35 11.17 17.71
CA LYS A 281 -4.51 12.35 18.01
C LYS A 281 -3.86 12.92 16.76
N GLY A 282 -3.40 12.06 15.84
CA GLY A 282 -2.88 12.46 14.54
C GLY A 282 -3.92 13.24 13.73
N LYS A 283 -5.17 12.76 13.68
CA LYS A 283 -6.28 13.46 13.03
C LYS A 283 -6.56 14.83 13.64
N GLN A 284 -6.62 14.94 14.97
CA GLN A 284 -6.86 16.23 15.62
C GLN A 284 -5.76 17.28 15.32
N ARG A 285 -4.51 16.84 15.13
CA ARG A 285 -3.39 17.72 14.72
C ARG A 285 -3.49 18.14 13.26
N GLU A 286 -3.93 17.26 12.37
CA GLU A 286 -4.20 17.60 10.95
C GLU A 286 -5.42 18.54 10.83
N ASP A 287 -6.46 18.32 11.64
CA ASP A 287 -7.67 19.15 11.69
C ASP A 287 -7.40 20.57 12.22
N THR A 288 -6.38 20.77 13.06
CA THR A 288 -5.99 22.10 13.57
C THR A 288 -5.12 22.90 12.59
N LEU A 289 -4.51 22.23 11.59
CA LEU A 289 -3.71 22.87 10.55
C LEU A 289 -4.49 23.16 9.26
N SER A 290 -5.75 22.70 9.19
CA SER A 290 -6.66 22.90 8.06
C SER A 290 -7.99 23.48 8.57
N ASN A 291 -8.24 24.77 8.32
CA ASN A 291 -9.51 25.45 8.59
C ASN A 291 -10.67 24.99 7.66
N SER A 292 -10.69 23.70 7.30
CA SER A 292 -11.77 23.08 6.55
C SER A 292 -11.85 21.60 6.91
N LEU A 293 -12.63 21.20 7.93
CA LEU A 293 -13.22 19.85 8.07
C LEU A 293 -14.00 19.68 9.40
N LEU A 294 -15.17 20.30 9.49
CA LEU A 294 -16.17 20.08 10.56
C LEU A 294 -16.91 18.71 10.46
N PHE A 295 -16.34 17.70 9.78
CA PHE A 295 -17.12 16.52 9.33
C PHE A 295 -16.79 15.18 10.03
N LEU A 296 -15.81 15.13 10.93
CA LEU A 296 -15.25 13.84 11.40
C LEU A 296 -15.71 13.40 12.81
N GLN A 297 -16.59 14.15 13.48
CA GLN A 297 -16.96 13.89 14.88
C GLN A 297 -18.06 12.81 15.10
N LYS A 298 -18.66 12.23 14.04
CA LYS A 298 -19.91 11.46 14.18
C LYS A 298 -19.85 9.92 14.16
N ILE A 299 -18.68 9.26 14.12
CA ILE A 299 -18.64 7.78 13.92
C ILE A 299 -17.72 7.08 14.93
N HIS A 300 -18.04 7.14 16.23
CA HIS A 300 -17.36 6.35 17.26
C HIS A 300 -18.23 5.26 17.93
N GLN A 301 -19.42 4.95 17.41
CA GLN A 301 -20.34 4.03 18.10
C GLN A 301 -20.66 2.70 17.38
N GLN A 302 -20.01 2.34 16.27
CA GLN A 302 -20.37 1.10 15.55
C GLN A 302 -19.18 0.30 15.00
N THR A 303 -18.18 0.01 15.82
CA THR A 303 -17.17 -1.03 15.48
C THR A 303 -17.05 -2.07 16.57
N THR A 304 -18.17 -2.75 16.84
CA THR A 304 -18.24 -4.08 17.47
C THR A 304 -19.41 -4.84 16.84
N THR A 305 -19.39 -5.04 15.52
CA THR A 305 -20.36 -5.90 14.85
C THR A 305 -19.57 -7.07 14.28
N LYS A 306 -19.77 -8.25 14.87
CA LYS A 306 -19.16 -9.51 14.42
C LYS A 306 -19.88 -9.95 13.13
N TRP A 307 -19.16 -10.60 12.23
CA TRP A 307 -19.69 -11.15 10.97
C TRP A 307 -20.94 -12.06 11.11
N TYR A 308 -21.19 -12.60 12.30
CA TYR A 308 -22.33 -13.50 12.56
C TYR A 308 -23.67 -12.77 12.74
N GLU A 309 -23.68 -11.44 12.83
CA GLU A 309 -24.91 -10.63 12.92
C GLU A 309 -25.45 -10.23 11.54
N VAL A 310 -24.86 -10.77 10.46
CA VAL A 310 -25.31 -10.61 9.07
C VAL A 310 -25.81 -11.96 8.56
N ARG A 311 -26.99 -12.36 9.04
CA ARG A 311 -27.89 -13.33 8.41
C ARG A 311 -29.32 -12.88 8.61
#